data_AF-A0A829GTQ5-F1
#
_entry.id   AF-A0A829GTQ5-F1
#
_cell.length_a   1.000
_cell.length_b   1.000
_cell.length_c   1.000
_cell.angle_alpha   90.00
_cell.angle_beta   90.00
_cell.angle_gamma   90.00
#
_symmetry.space_group_name_H-M   'P 1'
#
loop_
_entity.id
_entity.type
_entity.pdbx_description
1 polymer ?
#
loop_
_entity_poly.entity_id
_entity_poly.type
_entity_poly.pdbx_seq_one_letter_code
_entity_poly.pdbx_strand_id
1 'polypeptide(L)' 'MQGKVIALLSAILGFIIAIAGGYAAVKFGLMGIAHMTKDQQKIREARDGMTNVAIGLIVVIFASAAVAWLQGLAG' A
#
# COMPACT_ATOMS: atom_id res chain seq x y z
N MET A 1 17.21 17.04 17.12
CA MET A 1 16.48 15.79 17.43
C MET A 1 15.31 15.52 16.48
N GLN A 2 14.64 16.55 15.92
CA GLN A 2 13.52 16.40 14.97
C GLN A 2 13.83 15.53 13.73
N GLY A 3 15.01 15.68 13.11
CA GLY A 3 15.37 14.90 11.92
C GLY A 3 15.42 13.37 12.12
N LYS A 4 15.76 12.89 13.32
CA LYS A 4 15.80 11.45 13.62
C LYS A 4 14.40 10.85 13.75
N VAL A 5 13.47 11.58 14.34
CA VAL A 5 12.06 11.15 14.51
C VAL A 5 11.37 11.10 13.16
N ILE A 6 11.60 12.11 12.32
CA ILE A 6 11.04 12.18 10.97
C ILE A 6 11.58 11.04 10.09
N ALA A 7 12.90 10.78 10.13
CA ALA A 7 13.50 9.66 9.41
C ALA A 7 12.92 8.30 9.84
N LEU A 8 12.67 8.11 11.14
CA LEU A 8 12.05 6.90 11.65
C LEU A 8 10.60 6.74 11.16
N LEU A 9 9.81 7.82 11.18
CA LEU A 9 8.43 7.80 10.68
C LEU A 9 8.37 7.52 9.17
N SER A 10 9.27 8.11 8.39
CA SER A 10 9.40 7.82 6.95
C SER A 10 9.81 6.37 6.68
N ALA A 11 10.70 5.80 7.50
CA ALA A 11 11.08 4.39 7.39
C ALA A 11 9.90 3.44 7.70
N ILE A 12 9.11 3.75 8.73
CA ILE A 12 7.90 2.99 9.08
C ILE A 12 6.86 3.07 7.96
N LEU A 13 6.64 4.26 7.39
CA LEU A 13 5.75 4.44 6.23
C LEU A 13 6.20 3.62 5.03
N GLY A 14 7.49 3.65 4.69
CA GLY A 14 8.06 2.83 3.62
C GLY A 14 7.85 1.33 3.86
N PHE A 15 8.01 0.87 5.10
CA PHE A 15 7.76 -0.52 5.48
C PHE A 15 6.29 -0.92 5.32
N ILE A 16 5.35 -0.05 5.71
CA ILE A 16 3.91 -0.27 5.53
C ILE A 16 3.56 -0.37 4.04
N ILE A 17 4.13 0.51 3.20
CA ILE A 17 3.95 0.46 1.74
C ILE A 17 4.47 -0.86 1.17
N ALA A 18 5.64 -1.32 1.62
CA ALA A 18 6.23 -2.58 1.15
C ALA A 18 5.36 -3.81 1.50
N ILE A 19 4.87 -3.90 2.74
CA ILE A 19 3.99 -5.00 3.16
C ILE A 19 2.65 -4.93 2.42
N ALA A 20 2.05 -3.74 2.33
CA ALA A 20 0.76 -3.57 1.68
C ALA A 20 0.85 -3.88 0.17
N GLY A 21 1.94 -3.46 -0.49
CA GLY A 21 2.23 -3.80 -1.88
C GLY A 21 2.45 -5.31 -2.09
N GLY A 22 3.18 -5.96 -1.17
CA GLY A 22 3.36 -7.42 -1.18
C GLY A 22 2.04 -8.18 -1.03
N TYR A 23 1.19 -7.76 -0.10
CA TYR A 23 -0.14 -8.36 0.09
C TYR A 23 -1.06 -8.13 -1.11
N ALA A 24 -1.01 -6.94 -1.73
CA ALA A 24 -1.71 -6.66 -2.98
C ALA A 24 -1.26 -7.59 -4.10
N ALA A 25 0.06 -7.80 -4.26
CA ALA A 25 0.62 -8.68 -5.29
C ALA A 25 0.17 -10.14 -5.12
N VAL A 26 0.15 -10.65 -3.87
CA VAL A 26 -0.34 -12.00 -3.56
C VAL A 26 -1.82 -12.14 -3.92
N LYS A 27 -2.68 -11.18 -3.54
CA LYS A 27 -4.10 -11.22 -3.91
C LYS A 27 -4.34 -11.08 -5.41
N PHE A 28 -3.52 -10.29 -6.11
CA PHE A 28 -3.60 -10.17 -7.56
C PHE A 28 -3.25 -11.50 -8.25
N GLY A 29 -2.22 -12.20 -7.76
CA GLY A 29 -1.87 -13.55 -8.23
C GLY A 29 -2.97 -14.57 -7.97
N LEU A 30 -3.55 -14.57 -6.76
CA LEU A 30 -4.70 -15.42 -6.41
C LEU A 30 -5.93 -15.12 -7.26
N MET A 31 -6.19 -13.84 -7.56
CA MET A 31 -7.28 -13.45 -8.45
C MET A 31 -7.05 -13.97 -9.88
N GLY A 32 -5.81 -13.92 -10.39
CA GLY A 32 -5.45 -14.48 -11.70
C GLY A 32 -5.68 -15.99 -11.78
N ILE A 33 -5.27 -16.73 -10.75
CA ILE A 33 -5.52 -18.18 -10.65
C ILE A 33 -7.02 -18.47 -10.52
N ALA A 34 -7.74 -17.71 -9.68
CA ALA A 34 -9.19 -17.87 -9.51
C ALA A 34 -9.99 -17.56 -10.79
N HIS A 35 -9.48 -16.65 -11.63
CA HIS A 35 -10.04 -16.36 -12.94
C HIS A 35 -9.94 -17.56 -13.89
N MET A 36 -8.84 -18.33 -13.80
CA MET A 36 -8.66 -19.57 -14.56
C MET A 36 -9.58 -20.69 -14.07
N THR A 37 -9.88 -20.76 -12.77
CA THR A 37 -10.78 -21.77 -12.20
C THR A 37 -12.27 -21.41 -12.28
N LYS A 38 -12.63 -20.26 -12.88
CA LYS A 38 -14.00 -19.73 -13.04
C LYS A 38 -14.80 -19.61 -11.72
N ASP A 39 -14.11 -19.57 -10.58
CA ASP A 39 -14.73 -19.47 -9.25
C ASP A 39 -15.05 -18.01 -8.93
N GLN A 40 -16.26 -17.57 -9.31
CA GLN A 40 -16.71 -16.18 -9.18
C GLN A 40 -16.76 -15.68 -7.73
N GLN A 41 -16.93 -16.59 -6.76
CA GLN A 41 -16.97 -16.24 -5.34
C GLN A 41 -15.57 -15.80 -4.87
N LYS A 42 -14.54 -16.57 -5.19
CA LYS A 42 -13.15 -16.24 -4.83
C LYS A 42 -12.65 -14.98 -5.52
N ILE A 43 -13.10 -14.71 -6.74
CA ILE A 43 -12.77 -13.47 -7.46
C ILE A 43 -13.34 -12.25 -6.71
N ARG A 44 -14.58 -12.32 -6.22
CA ARG A 44 -15.18 -11.22 -5.45
C ARG A 44 -14.46 -10.95 -4.14
N GLU A 45 -14.16 -11.99 -3.35
CA GLU A 45 -13.41 -11.84 -2.09
C GLU A 45 -11.99 -11.29 -2.31
N ALA A 46 -11.31 -11.75 -3.37
CA ALA A 46 -10.01 -11.21 -3.75
C ALA A 46 -10.11 -9.73 -4.13
N ARG A 47 -11.19 -9.33 -4.84
CA ARG A 47 -11.41 -7.97 -5.32
C ARG A 47 -11.75 -6.99 -4.21
N ASP A 48 -12.61 -7.37 -3.28
CA ASP A 48 -12.92 -6.54 -2.12
C ASP A 48 -11.68 -6.35 -1.24
N GLY A 49 -10.93 -7.43 -1.03
CA GLY A 49 -9.65 -7.38 -0.33
C GLY A 49 -8.61 -6.47 -1.02
N MET A 50 -8.50 -6.56 -2.35
CA MET A 50 -7.61 -5.69 -3.12
C MET A 50 -8.06 -4.23 -3.09
N THR A 51 -9.36 -3.96 -3.12
CA THR A 51 -9.90 -2.59 -3.13
C THR A 51 -9.52 -1.86 -1.85
N ASN A 52 -9.67 -2.52 -0.70
CA ASN A 52 -9.27 -1.95 0.59
C ASN A 52 -7.76 -1.68 0.67
N VAL A 53 -6.95 -2.62 0.16
CA VAL A 53 -5.49 -2.46 0.14
C VAL A 53 -5.08 -1.34 -0.81
N ALA A 54 -5.70 -1.25 -1.99
CA ALA A 54 -5.42 -0.19 -2.97
C ALA A 54 -5.77 1.20 -2.44
N ILE A 55 -6.93 1.36 -1.79
CA ILE A 55 -7.33 2.62 -1.15
C ILE A 55 -6.33 3.00 -0.05
N GLY A 56 -5.96 2.05 0.81
CA GLY A 56 -4.96 2.27 1.85
C GLY A 56 -3.61 2.69 1.29
N LEU A 57 -3.15 2.04 0.22
CA LEU A 57 -1.87 2.33 -0.42
C LEU A 57 -1.85 3.74 -1.03
N ILE A 58 -2.93 4.14 -1.70
CA ILE A 58 -3.09 5.47 -2.28
C ILE A 58 -3.01 6.54 -1.19
N VAL A 59 -3.74 6.37 -0.08
CA VAL A 59 -3.73 7.32 1.05
C VAL A 59 -2.31 7.48 1.63
N VAL A 60 -1.60 6.36 1.83
CA VAL A 60 -0.25 6.38 2.38
C VAL A 60 0.77 7.01 1.43
N ILE A 61 0.64 6.78 0.12
CA ILE A 61 1.47 7.45 -0.90
C ILE A 61 1.24 8.96 -0.88
N PHE A 62 -0.01 9.42 -0.84
CA PHE A 62 -0.33 10.84 -0.75
C PHE A 62 0.21 11.48 0.53
N ALA A 63 0.07 10.81 1.68
CA ALA A 63 0.63 11.28 2.94
C ALA A 63 2.17 11.37 2.88
N SER A 64 2.83 10.38 2.27
CA SER A 64 4.28 10.37 2.11
C SER A 64 4.76 11.50 1.19
N ALA A 65 4.06 11.76 0.09
CA ALA A 65 4.35 12.86 -0.83
C ALA A 65 4.17 14.24 -0.17
N ALA A 66 3.11 14.43 0.63
CA ALA A 66 2.88 15.66 1.38
C ALA A 66 3.99 15.92 2.41
N VAL A 67 4.44 14.88 3.11
CA VAL A 67 5.57 14.97 4.06
C VAL A 67 6.87 15.32 3.34
N ALA A 68 7.16 14.68 2.20
CA ALA A 68 8.34 15.01 1.40
C ALA A 68 8.32 16.45 0.89
N TRP A 69 7.15 16.95 0.48
CA TRP A 69 6.98 18.34 0.05
C TRP A 69 7.19 19.35 1.20
N LEU A 70 6.64 19.07 2.38
CA LEU A 70 6.87 19.90 3.58
C LEU A 70 8.33 19.90 4.02
N GLN A 71 9.03 18.76 3.90
CA GLN A 71 10.47 18.68 4.16
C GLN A 71 11.28 19.48 3.14
N GLY A 72 10.91 19.45 1.86
CA GLY A 72 11.56 20.21 0.80
C GLY A 72 11.35 21.73 0.91
N LEU A 73 10.25 22.18 1.53
CA LEU A 73 10.02 23.59 1.86
C LEU A 73 10.69 24.05 3.17
N ALA A 74 11.02 23.11 4.06
CA ALA A 74 11.67 23.38 5.34
C ALA A 74 13.21 23.31 5.28
N GLY A 75 13.77 23.04 4.09
CA GLY A 75 15.20 23.18 3.77
C GLY A 75 15.48 24.52 3.08
#